data_AF-A0A1S2CEL0-F1
#
_entry.id   AF-A0A1S2CEL0-F1
#
_cell.length_a   1.000
_cell.length_b   1.000
_cell.length_c   1.000
_cell.angle_alpha   90.00
_cell.angle_beta   90.00
_cell.angle_gamma   90.00
#
_symmetry.space_group_name_H-M   'P 1'
#
loop_
_entity.id
_entity.type
_entity.pdbx_description
1 polymer ?
#
loop_
_entity_poly.entity_id
_entity_poly.type
_entity_poly.pdbx_seq_one_letter_code
_entity_poly.pdbx_strand_id
1 'polypeptide(L)'
;MSDLSLIQYGLVALIFIWSGFVRSGLGFGGAVLSLPFLLLVKDDPLVFLPIIAVHLLVFSSLTIWMNNRSHNGKGGKGSQKLTGFGPDAAVKATESTVDWPYLWRMLRIMLVPKLIGVFGLFTLPANVLSAIIFVIVAIYSVSYIINRPFRSNSKTVDVALLMAGGYISGTSLIGAPLIIAVAAQHVAREKLRDTLFGLWFILVLIKLAAFIWVGLDLQLIHHLWLLPCAAAGHVIGLRFHERIMKAETPVFFRLLGIVLLIVSSVGMVSVLL
;
A
#
# COMPACT_ATOMS: atom_id res chain seq x y z
N MET A 1 -15.05 13.74 -12.63
CA MET A 1 -13.84 14.47 -13.08
C MET A 1 -14.07 15.13 -14.45
N SER A 2 -15.28 15.63 -14.73
CA SER A 2 -15.75 15.98 -16.09
C SER A 2 -15.10 17.21 -16.72
N ASP A 3 -14.35 18.01 -15.95
CA ASP A 3 -13.73 19.27 -16.41
C ASP A 3 -12.20 19.20 -16.52
N LEU A 4 -11.62 18.00 -16.50
CA LEU A 4 -10.16 17.85 -16.65
C LEU A 4 -9.75 18.00 -18.12
N SER A 5 -8.65 18.71 -18.35
CA SER A 5 -8.00 18.76 -19.66
C SER A 5 -7.52 17.37 -20.10
N LEU A 6 -7.48 17.10 -21.41
CA LEU A 6 -6.95 15.84 -21.97
C LEU A 6 -5.54 15.52 -21.43
N ILE A 7 -4.72 16.54 -21.19
CA ILE A 7 -3.38 16.40 -20.60
C ILE A 7 -3.48 15.90 -19.15
N GLN A 8 -4.41 16.43 -18.36
CA GLN A 8 -4.62 16.01 -16.97
C GLN A 8 -5.10 14.55 -16.91
N TYR A 9 -5.99 14.13 -17.80
CA TYR A 9 -6.39 12.72 -17.90
C TYR A 9 -5.20 11.80 -18.22
N GLY A 10 -4.35 12.19 -19.16
CA GLY A 10 -3.12 11.45 -19.49
C GLY A 10 -2.15 11.35 -18.31
N LEU A 11 -1.97 12.44 -17.55
CA LEU A 11 -1.15 12.44 -16.34
C LEU A 11 -1.74 11.53 -15.25
N VAL A 12 -3.06 11.59 -15.02
CA VAL A 12 -3.72 10.69 -14.06
C VAL A 12 -3.54 9.23 -14.48
N ALA A 13 -3.72 8.88 -15.76
CA ALA A 13 -3.48 7.53 -16.26
C ALA A 13 -2.05 7.06 -15.95
N LEU A 14 -1.05 7.89 -16.24
CA LEU A 14 0.36 7.59 -15.98
C LEU A 14 0.64 7.40 -14.49
N ILE A 15 0.05 8.25 -13.63
CA ILE A 15 0.17 8.13 -12.18
C ILE A 15 -0.49 6.85 -11.66
N PHE A 16 -1.58 6.38 -12.27
CA PHE A 16 -2.18 5.10 -11.91
C PHE A 16 -1.35 3.89 -12.39
N ILE A 17 -0.70 3.97 -13.55
CA ILE A 17 0.34 2.98 -13.95
C ILE A 17 1.44 2.96 -12.89
N TRP A 18 1.95 4.12 -12.49
CA TRP A 18 2.94 4.23 -11.43
C TRP A 18 2.44 3.66 -10.10
N SER A 19 1.20 3.97 -9.69
CA SER A 19 0.60 3.46 -8.45
C SER A 19 0.53 1.93 -8.43
N GLY A 20 0.11 1.31 -9.55
CA GLY A 20 0.09 -0.14 -9.72
C GLY A 20 1.48 -0.78 -9.62
N PHE A 21 2.47 -0.17 -10.28
CA PHE A 21 3.88 -0.57 -10.23
C PHE A 21 4.41 -0.53 -8.80
N VAL A 22 4.30 0.60 -8.12
CA VAL A 22 4.78 0.78 -6.75
C VAL A 22 4.13 -0.22 -5.80
N ARG A 23 2.81 -0.39 -5.89
CA ARG A 23 2.06 -1.27 -4.99
C ARG A 23 2.56 -2.70 -5.06
N SER A 24 2.61 -3.29 -6.25
CA SER A 24 3.05 -4.67 -6.47
C SER A 24 4.56 -4.87 -6.36
N GLY A 25 5.34 -3.86 -6.76
CA GLY A 25 6.79 -3.87 -6.73
C GLY A 25 7.35 -3.81 -5.32
N LEU A 26 6.90 -2.84 -4.52
CA LEU A 26 7.40 -2.61 -3.15
C LEU A 26 6.56 -3.32 -2.10
N GLY A 27 5.29 -3.63 -2.39
CA GLY A 27 4.35 -4.24 -1.44
C GLY A 27 3.65 -3.24 -0.51
N PHE A 28 3.99 -1.96 -0.60
CA PHE A 28 3.40 -0.90 0.19
C PHE A 28 3.51 0.43 -0.56
N GLY A 29 2.89 1.49 -0.03
CA GLY A 29 3.10 2.86 -0.50
C GLY A 29 2.41 3.22 -1.81
N GLY A 30 1.63 2.35 -2.43
CA GLY A 30 0.91 2.67 -3.67
C GLY A 30 0.06 3.95 -3.59
N ALA A 31 -0.57 4.22 -2.45
CA ALA A 31 -1.28 5.48 -2.19
C ALA A 31 -0.32 6.63 -1.81
N VAL A 32 0.57 6.39 -0.84
CA VAL A 32 1.59 7.37 -0.37
C VAL A 32 2.41 7.98 -1.49
N LEU A 33 2.77 7.15 -2.46
CA LEU A 33 3.72 7.47 -3.51
C LEU A 33 3.03 7.91 -4.80
N SER A 34 1.70 7.83 -4.88
CA SER A 34 0.93 8.33 -6.04
C SER A 34 0.11 9.56 -5.69
N LEU A 35 -0.41 9.65 -4.47
CA LEU A 35 -1.33 10.72 -4.06
C LEU A 35 -0.73 12.12 -4.20
N PRO A 36 0.54 12.39 -3.81
CA PRO A 36 1.17 13.69 -4.04
C PRO A 36 1.17 14.12 -5.52
N PHE A 37 1.42 13.18 -6.45
CA PHE A 37 1.38 13.46 -7.88
C PHE A 37 -0.05 13.74 -8.36
N LEU A 38 -1.04 13.03 -7.83
CA LEU A 38 -2.45 13.26 -8.19
C LEU A 38 -2.92 14.63 -7.70
N LEU A 39 -2.50 15.04 -6.50
CA LEU A 39 -2.84 16.34 -5.92
C LEU A 39 -2.22 17.52 -6.69
N LEU A 40 -1.06 17.32 -7.32
CA LEU A 40 -0.51 18.31 -8.25
C LEU A 40 -1.33 18.46 -9.54
N VAL A 41 -2.04 17.41 -9.97
CA VAL A 41 -2.90 17.46 -11.17
C VAL A 41 -4.25 18.09 -10.83
N LYS A 42 -4.85 17.66 -9.72
CA LYS A 42 -6.08 18.20 -9.16
C LYS A 42 -6.02 18.11 -7.64
N ASP A 43 -6.06 19.25 -6.95
CA ASP A 43 -6.00 19.31 -5.49
C ASP A 43 -7.36 18.97 -4.85
N ASP A 44 -7.78 17.72 -5.03
CA ASP A 44 -8.99 17.18 -4.42
C ASP A 44 -8.74 15.71 -3.99
N PRO A 45 -8.23 15.49 -2.78
CA PRO A 45 -7.92 14.15 -2.30
C PRO A 45 -9.15 13.23 -2.24
N LEU A 46 -10.35 13.77 -2.01
CA LEU A 46 -11.58 12.99 -1.87
C LEU A 46 -12.02 12.38 -3.20
N VAL A 47 -11.61 12.96 -4.33
CA VAL A 47 -11.81 12.37 -5.67
C VAL A 47 -10.95 11.12 -5.84
N PHE A 48 -9.68 11.16 -5.43
CA PHE A 48 -8.73 10.09 -5.72
C PHE A 48 -8.71 8.97 -4.68
N LEU A 49 -8.97 9.28 -3.41
CA LEU A 49 -8.89 8.31 -2.32
C LEU A 49 -9.80 7.08 -2.53
N PRO A 50 -11.08 7.22 -2.95
CA PRO A 50 -11.94 6.06 -3.25
C PRO A 50 -11.39 5.18 -4.38
N ILE A 51 -10.90 5.79 -5.47
CA ILE A 51 -10.34 5.03 -6.60
C ILE A 51 -9.10 4.25 -6.16
N ILE A 52 -8.20 4.91 -5.42
CA ILE A 52 -6.98 4.27 -4.90
C ILE A 52 -7.36 3.11 -3.97
N ALA A 53 -8.35 3.31 -3.09
CA ALA A 53 -8.84 2.31 -2.15
C ALA A 53 -9.39 1.07 -2.88
N VAL A 54 -10.30 1.24 -3.84
CA VAL A 54 -10.88 0.12 -4.61
C VAL A 54 -9.80 -0.62 -5.38
N HIS A 55 -8.92 0.09 -6.08
CA HIS A 55 -7.80 -0.55 -6.78
C HIS A 55 -6.90 -1.30 -5.80
N LEU A 56 -6.69 -0.75 -4.60
CA LEU A 56 -5.89 -1.42 -3.58
C LEU A 56 -6.51 -2.76 -3.23
N LEU A 57 -7.82 -2.81 -2.97
CA LEU A 57 -8.52 -4.05 -2.68
C LEU A 57 -8.37 -5.05 -3.83
N VAL A 58 -8.69 -4.64 -5.06
CA VAL A 58 -8.63 -5.51 -6.25
C VAL A 58 -7.25 -6.13 -6.41
N PHE A 59 -6.19 -5.32 -6.41
CA PHE A 59 -4.83 -5.83 -6.66
C PHE A 59 -4.24 -6.56 -5.45
N SER A 60 -4.63 -6.21 -4.22
CA SER A 60 -4.20 -6.93 -3.01
C SER A 60 -4.80 -8.34 -2.99
N SER A 61 -6.11 -8.46 -3.24
CA SER A 61 -6.79 -9.75 -3.37
C SER A 61 -6.21 -10.59 -4.49
N LEU A 62 -6.01 -10.00 -5.68
CA LEU A 62 -5.46 -10.71 -6.84
C LEU A 62 -4.06 -11.26 -6.53
N THR A 63 -3.19 -10.47 -5.90
CA THR A 63 -1.82 -10.89 -5.59
C THR A 63 -1.78 -12.03 -4.59
N ILE A 64 -2.53 -11.91 -3.48
CA ILE A 64 -2.59 -12.96 -2.44
C ILE A 64 -3.15 -14.25 -3.06
N TRP A 65 -4.22 -14.15 -3.85
CA TRP A 65 -4.84 -15.30 -4.50
C TRP A 65 -3.91 -15.98 -5.52
N MET A 66 -3.22 -15.19 -6.35
CA MET A 66 -2.27 -15.70 -7.33
C MET A 66 -1.09 -16.41 -6.66
N ASN A 67 -0.53 -15.81 -5.60
CA ASN A 67 0.60 -16.40 -4.87
C ASN A 67 0.21 -17.69 -4.15
N ASN A 68 -0.98 -17.73 -3.53
CA ASN A 68 -1.49 -18.93 -2.87
C ASN A 68 -1.77 -20.08 -3.87
N ARG A 69 -2.29 -19.77 -5.07
CA ARG A 69 -2.48 -20.75 -6.15
C ARG A 69 -1.16 -21.25 -6.76
N SER A 70 -0.17 -20.37 -6.94
CA SER A 70 1.14 -20.73 -7.48
C SER A 70 1.87 -21.73 -6.56
N HIS A 71 1.71 -21.58 -5.24
CA HIS A 71 2.23 -22.53 -4.26
C HIS A 71 1.51 -23.88 -4.32
N ASN A 72 0.18 -23.88 -4.52
CA ASN A 72 -0.61 -25.10 -4.65
C ASN A 72 -0.34 -25.84 -5.98
N GLY A 73 -0.03 -25.12 -7.06
CA GLY A 73 0.26 -25.69 -8.39
C GLY A 73 1.67 -26.31 -8.54
N LYS A 74 2.63 -25.94 -7.69
CA LYS A 74 3.99 -26.52 -7.69
C LYS A 74 4.13 -27.77 -6.79
N GLY A 75 3.10 -28.13 -6.02
CA GLY A 75 3.04 -29.37 -5.25
C GLY A 75 2.71 -30.63 -6.07
N GLY A 76 2.47 -30.52 -7.38
CA GLY A 76 1.92 -31.59 -8.23
C GLY A 76 2.87 -32.29 -9.21
N LYS A 77 4.21 -32.08 -9.14
CA LYS A 77 5.18 -32.75 -10.05
C LYS A 77 6.38 -33.40 -9.34
N GLY A 78 6.15 -33.93 -8.16
CA GLY A 78 7.10 -34.80 -7.46
C GLY A 78 6.34 -35.92 -6.78
N SER A 79 5.81 -36.87 -7.56
CA SER A 79 5.34 -38.15 -7.03
C SER A 79 6.56 -38.94 -6.54
N GLN A 80 7.06 -38.58 -5.36
CA GLN A 80 7.92 -39.46 -4.60
C GLN A 80 6.98 -40.37 -3.82
N LYS A 81 6.71 -41.55 -4.38
CA LYS A 81 6.12 -42.71 -3.69
C LYS A 81 6.85 -42.87 -2.35
N LEU A 82 6.23 -42.42 -1.25
CA LEU A 82 6.61 -42.84 0.09
C LEU A 82 5.92 -44.17 0.36
N THR A 83 6.65 -45.26 0.12
CA THR A 83 6.36 -46.55 0.75
C THR A 83 6.70 -46.42 2.23
N GLY A 84 5.71 -46.14 3.07
CA GLY A 84 5.86 -46.11 4.52
C GLY A 84 4.50 -46.26 5.18
N PHE A 85 4.25 -47.43 5.78
CA PHE A 85 3.05 -47.71 6.56
C PHE A 85 3.28 -47.15 7.97
N GLY A 86 2.72 -45.97 8.28
CA GLY A 86 2.80 -45.35 9.60
C GLY A 86 1.73 -44.25 9.77
N PRO A 87 1.25 -43.97 11.00
CA PRO A 87 0.18 -43.00 11.25
C PRO A 87 0.58 -41.53 11.02
N ASP A 88 1.82 -41.26 10.61
CA ASP A 88 2.38 -39.91 10.51
C ASP A 88 2.02 -39.19 9.19
N ALA A 89 0.94 -39.61 8.54
CA ALA A 89 0.32 -38.91 7.40
C ALA A 89 -0.38 -37.60 7.82
N ALA A 90 0.12 -36.93 8.85
CA ALA A 90 -0.41 -35.67 9.37
C ALA A 90 0.26 -34.49 8.67
N VAL A 91 -0.42 -33.99 7.65
CA VAL A 91 -0.50 -32.57 7.26
C VAL A 91 0.85 -31.92 6.88
N LYS A 92 1.28 -32.11 5.63
CA LYS A 92 2.03 -31.05 4.93
C LYS A 92 1.07 -29.87 4.74
N ALA A 93 0.91 -29.05 5.78
CA ALA A 93 0.21 -27.79 5.69
C ALA A 93 0.95 -26.98 4.62
N THR A 94 0.25 -26.66 3.53
CA THR A 94 0.69 -25.65 2.57
C THR A 94 1.09 -24.41 3.34
N GLU A 95 2.39 -24.10 3.44
CA GLU A 95 2.85 -22.90 4.10
C GLU A 95 2.20 -21.68 3.41
N SER A 96 1.46 -20.88 4.19
CA SER A 96 0.83 -19.67 3.68
C SER A 96 1.88 -18.61 3.36
N THR A 97 1.70 -17.91 2.25
CA THR A 97 2.56 -16.76 1.89
C THR A 97 2.33 -15.55 2.79
N VAL A 98 1.19 -15.54 3.50
CA VAL A 98 0.82 -14.53 4.51
C VAL A 98 1.18 -15.04 5.91
N ASP A 99 1.82 -14.19 6.71
CA ASP A 99 2.02 -14.41 8.14
C ASP A 99 0.75 -13.98 8.90
N TRP A 100 -0.21 -14.91 8.99
CA TRP A 100 -1.50 -14.66 9.64
C TRP A 100 -1.40 -14.28 11.13
N PRO A 101 -0.57 -14.96 11.96
CA PRO A 101 -0.42 -14.58 13.36
C PRO A 101 0.04 -13.14 13.54
N TYR A 102 1.05 -12.71 12.77
CA TYR A 102 1.56 -11.35 12.89
C TYR A 102 0.60 -10.31 12.31
N LEU A 103 -0.06 -10.61 11.19
CA LEU A 103 -1.11 -9.78 10.62
C LEU A 103 -2.21 -9.48 11.66
N TRP A 104 -2.68 -10.51 12.38
CA TRP A 104 -3.72 -10.33 13.39
C TRP A 104 -3.24 -9.48 14.57
N ARG A 105 -1.97 -9.64 14.98
CA ARG A 105 -1.36 -8.79 16.01
C ARG A 105 -1.34 -7.32 15.58
N MET A 106 -0.93 -7.03 14.35
CA MET A 106 -0.93 -5.67 13.81
C MET A 106 -2.35 -5.09 13.77
N LEU A 107 -3.32 -5.85 13.26
CA LEU A 107 -4.73 -5.41 13.22
C LEU A 107 -5.27 -5.05 14.60
N ARG A 108 -5.01 -5.87 15.63
CA ARG A 108 -5.48 -5.59 16.99
C ARG A 108 -4.93 -4.26 17.54
N ILE A 109 -3.68 -3.92 17.22
CA ILE A 109 -3.06 -2.66 17.64
C ILE A 109 -3.63 -1.48 16.83
N MET A 110 -3.84 -1.70 15.53
CA MET A 110 -4.15 -0.62 14.59
C MET A 110 -5.63 -0.30 14.48
N LEU A 111 -6.53 -1.23 14.83
CA LEU A 111 -7.97 -1.11 14.56
C LEU A 111 -8.59 0.12 15.23
N VAL A 112 -8.31 0.34 16.51
CA VAL A 112 -8.84 1.48 17.26
C VAL A 112 -8.31 2.81 16.70
N PRO A 113 -6.99 3.04 16.57
CA PRO A 113 -6.45 4.23 15.92
C PRO A 113 -6.98 4.44 14.49
N LYS A 114 -7.13 3.35 13.73
CA LYS A 114 -7.67 3.39 12.37
C LYS A 114 -9.08 3.95 12.34
N LEU A 115 -9.97 3.47 13.20
CA LEU A 115 -11.35 3.96 13.29
C LEU A 115 -11.38 5.44 13.69
N ILE A 116 -10.59 5.84 14.69
CA ILE A 116 -10.46 7.25 15.09
C ILE A 116 -10.03 8.11 13.89
N GLY A 117 -9.02 7.68 13.14
CA GLY A 117 -8.55 8.40 11.96
C GLY A 117 -9.57 8.43 10.81
N VAL A 118 -10.39 7.38 10.67
CA VAL A 118 -11.48 7.34 9.69
C VAL A 118 -12.53 8.40 9.99
N PHE A 119 -12.94 8.52 11.26
CA PHE A 119 -13.89 9.56 11.69
C PHE A 119 -13.27 10.97 11.59
N GLY A 120 -11.98 11.12 11.92
CA GLY A 120 -11.27 12.39 11.84
C GLY A 120 -11.09 12.95 10.42
N LEU A 121 -11.30 12.16 9.36
CA LEU A 121 -11.16 12.63 7.98
C LEU A 121 -12.32 13.57 7.56
N PHE A 122 -13.54 13.33 8.04
CA PHE A 122 -14.73 13.98 7.46
C PHE A 122 -14.88 15.46 7.83
N THR A 123 -14.13 15.95 8.80
CA THR A 123 -14.22 17.34 9.29
C THR A 123 -13.07 18.22 8.83
N LEU A 124 -12.06 17.66 8.13
CA LEU A 124 -10.87 18.41 7.75
C LEU A 124 -11.01 19.01 6.34
N PRO A 125 -10.72 20.31 6.17
CA PRO A 125 -10.64 20.94 4.87
C PRO A 125 -9.65 20.25 3.92
N ALA A 126 -9.95 20.22 2.61
CA ALA A 126 -9.14 19.52 1.62
C ALA A 126 -7.68 20.01 1.56
N ASN A 127 -7.45 21.32 1.66
CA ASN A 127 -6.11 21.92 1.74
C ASN A 127 -5.31 21.45 2.95
N VAL A 128 -5.96 21.28 4.12
CA VAL A 128 -5.31 20.73 5.33
C VAL A 128 -4.92 19.28 5.10
N LEU A 129 -5.78 18.49 4.46
CA LEU A 129 -5.49 17.10 4.12
C LEU A 129 -4.30 17.00 3.15
N SER A 130 -4.28 17.82 2.08
CA SER A 130 -3.17 17.89 1.13
C SER A 130 -1.87 18.33 1.80
N ALA A 131 -1.90 19.35 2.67
CA ALA A 131 -0.73 19.78 3.45
C ALA A 131 -0.17 18.65 4.33
N ILE A 132 -1.04 17.94 5.07
CA ILE A 132 -0.63 16.77 5.88
C ILE A 132 0.01 15.70 5.01
N ILE A 133 -0.58 15.39 3.85
CA ILE A 133 -0.06 14.41 2.89
C ILE A 133 1.34 14.80 2.43
N PHE A 134 1.53 16.05 1.97
CA PHE A 134 2.82 16.52 1.47
C PHE A 134 3.89 16.55 2.57
N VAL A 135 3.57 16.97 3.79
CA VAL A 135 4.52 16.96 4.92
C VAL A 135 4.96 15.54 5.27
N ILE A 136 4.02 14.59 5.37
CA ILE A 136 4.36 13.20 5.68
C ILE A 136 5.25 12.60 4.59
N VAL A 137 4.94 12.87 3.31
CA VAL A 137 5.73 12.38 2.18
C VAL A 137 7.11 13.04 2.14
N ALA A 138 7.23 14.32 2.47
CA ALA A 138 8.51 15.03 2.57
C ALA A 138 9.41 14.42 3.65
N ILE A 139 8.88 14.09 4.83
CA ILE A 139 9.65 13.42 5.88
C ILE A 139 10.12 12.04 5.39
N TYR A 140 9.26 11.32 4.69
CA TYR A 140 9.58 9.98 4.19
C TYR A 140 10.63 9.99 3.08
N SER A 141 10.54 10.96 2.18
CA SER A 141 11.45 11.12 1.06
C SER A 141 12.90 11.28 1.54
N VAL A 142 13.12 12.04 2.62
CA VAL A 142 14.42 12.21 3.28
C VAL A 142 14.95 10.87 3.81
N SER A 143 14.11 10.07 4.47
CA SER A 143 14.50 8.74 4.98
C SER A 143 14.98 7.80 3.86
N TYR A 144 14.33 7.85 2.70
CA TYR A 144 14.75 7.14 1.49
C TYR A 144 16.06 7.65 0.89
N ILE A 145 16.27 8.97 0.86
CA ILE A 145 17.50 9.57 0.34
C ILE A 145 18.72 9.11 1.15
N ILE A 146 18.55 9.00 2.47
CA ILE A 146 19.61 8.64 3.43
C ILE A 146 19.79 7.10 3.52
N ASN A 147 18.97 6.30 2.83
CA ASN A 147 18.95 4.82 2.93
C ASN A 147 18.80 4.30 4.37
N ARG A 148 18.17 5.09 5.25
CA ARG A 148 17.93 4.75 6.66
C ARG A 148 16.42 4.80 6.91
N PRO A 149 15.67 3.75 6.48
CA PRO A 149 14.27 3.64 6.84
C PRO A 149 14.14 3.57 8.36
N PHE A 150 13.09 4.18 8.90
CA PHE A 150 12.79 4.11 10.32
C PHE A 150 12.73 2.63 10.75
N ARG A 151 13.51 2.31 11.78
CA ARG A 151 13.55 0.98 12.39
C ARG A 151 13.23 1.15 13.87
N SER A 152 12.28 0.37 14.36
CA SER A 152 12.07 0.18 15.78
C SER A 152 13.19 -0.67 16.39
N ASN A 153 13.44 -0.49 17.69
CA ASN A 153 14.30 -1.37 18.48
C ASN A 153 13.63 -1.77 19.81
N SER A 154 12.33 -1.48 19.95
CA SER A 154 11.58 -1.79 21.17
C SER A 154 10.10 -2.04 20.89
N LYS A 155 9.50 -2.93 21.67
CA LYS A 155 8.07 -3.28 21.55
C LYS A 155 7.15 -2.07 21.72
N THR A 156 7.54 -1.10 22.55
CA THR A 156 6.76 0.13 22.76
C THR A 156 6.79 1.02 21.52
N VAL A 157 7.97 1.16 20.89
CA VAL A 157 8.11 1.92 19.63
C VAL A 157 7.34 1.23 18.51
N ASP A 158 7.33 -0.10 18.45
CA ASP A 158 6.49 -0.85 17.51
C ASP A 158 5.01 -0.51 17.65
N VAL A 159 4.50 -0.58 18.88
CA VAL A 159 3.10 -0.29 19.17
C VAL A 159 2.78 1.17 18.82
N ALA A 160 3.63 2.12 19.19
CA ALA A 160 3.45 3.52 18.87
C ALA A 160 3.44 3.78 17.35
N LEU A 161 4.37 3.21 16.61
CA LEU A 161 4.44 3.31 15.15
C LEU A 161 3.23 2.67 14.47
N LEU A 162 2.78 1.50 14.94
CA LEU A 162 1.56 0.86 14.44
C LEU A 162 0.31 1.69 14.76
N MET A 163 0.19 2.26 15.96
CA MET A 163 -0.94 3.13 16.30
C MET A 163 -0.96 4.39 15.42
N ALA A 164 0.18 5.07 15.29
CA ALA A 164 0.30 6.24 14.41
C ALA A 164 0.03 5.87 12.94
N GLY A 165 0.55 4.73 12.47
CA GLY A 165 0.30 4.20 11.14
C GLY A 165 -1.17 3.85 10.91
N GLY A 166 -1.85 3.27 11.92
CA GLY A 166 -3.28 3.00 11.90
C GLY A 166 -4.10 4.27 11.77
N TYR A 167 -3.82 5.27 12.61
CA TYR A 167 -4.46 6.58 12.57
C TYR A 167 -4.27 7.30 11.23
N ILE A 168 -3.02 7.41 10.74
CA ILE A 168 -2.69 8.08 9.47
C ILE A 168 -3.25 7.30 8.27
N SER A 169 -3.24 5.96 8.33
CA SER A 169 -3.94 5.15 7.33
C SER A 169 -5.45 5.41 7.38
N GLY A 170 -5.99 5.65 8.56
CA GLY A 170 -7.39 5.99 8.80
C GLY A 170 -7.77 7.31 8.18
N THR A 171 -6.94 8.34 8.34
CA THR A 171 -7.18 9.67 7.75
C THR A 171 -6.99 9.61 6.23
N SER A 172 -5.77 9.42 5.73
CA SER A 172 -5.42 9.71 4.33
C SER A 172 -4.94 8.50 3.52
N LEU A 173 -5.07 7.27 4.03
CA LEU A 173 -4.48 6.05 3.44
C LEU A 173 -2.94 6.06 3.35
N ILE A 174 -2.27 6.98 4.07
CA ILE A 174 -0.81 7.18 3.96
C ILE A 174 0.02 6.45 5.02
N GLY A 175 -0.59 5.68 5.93
CA GLY A 175 0.12 5.05 7.05
C GLY A 175 1.24 4.04 6.71
N ALA A 176 1.44 3.68 5.44
CA ALA A 176 2.37 2.65 4.97
C ALA A 176 3.81 2.74 5.52
N PRO A 177 4.49 3.89 5.51
CA PRO A 177 5.85 4.04 6.05
C PRO A 177 6.01 3.60 7.50
N LEU A 178 5.04 3.92 8.36
CA LEU A 178 5.11 3.58 9.79
C LEU A 178 4.83 2.10 10.03
N ILE A 179 3.91 1.55 9.24
CA ILE A 179 3.52 0.14 9.34
C ILE A 179 4.65 -0.77 8.85
N ILE A 180 5.31 -0.40 7.74
CA ILE A 180 6.44 -1.19 7.20
C ILE A 180 7.68 -1.12 8.09
N ALA A 181 7.93 0.00 8.75
CA ALA A 181 9.03 0.17 9.71
C ALA A 181 9.02 -0.89 10.83
N VAL A 182 7.83 -1.36 11.20
CA VAL A 182 7.61 -2.39 12.21
C VAL A 182 7.50 -3.78 11.59
N ALA A 183 6.73 -3.93 10.52
CA ALA A 183 6.49 -5.23 9.88
C ALA A 183 7.77 -5.83 9.30
N ALA A 184 8.64 -5.03 8.68
CA ALA A 184 9.89 -5.49 8.07
C ALA A 184 10.91 -6.08 9.06
N GLN A 185 10.70 -5.87 10.37
CA GLN A 185 11.58 -6.41 11.42
C GLN A 185 11.10 -7.74 11.98
N HIS A 186 9.81 -8.04 11.82
CA HIS A 186 9.16 -9.16 12.48
C HIS A 186 8.60 -10.20 11.51
N VAL A 187 8.37 -9.80 10.25
CA VAL A 187 7.88 -10.68 9.19
C VAL A 187 9.02 -11.02 8.24
N ALA A 188 9.17 -12.31 7.93
CA ALA A 188 10.15 -12.77 6.95
C ALA A 188 9.99 -12.03 5.61
N ARG A 189 11.10 -11.74 4.93
CA ARG A 189 11.14 -10.91 3.72
C ARG A 189 10.20 -11.43 2.63
N GLU A 190 10.07 -12.75 2.52
CA GLU A 190 9.25 -13.45 1.52
C GLU A 190 7.75 -13.34 1.83
N LYS A 191 7.39 -13.31 3.12
CA LYS A 191 5.98 -13.20 3.57
C LYS A 191 5.53 -11.75 3.75
N LEU A 192 6.48 -10.81 3.83
CA LEU A 192 6.24 -9.41 4.16
C LEU A 192 5.21 -8.75 3.23
N ARG A 193 5.40 -8.85 1.91
CA ARG A 193 4.50 -8.22 0.93
C ARG A 193 3.06 -8.72 1.06
N ASP A 194 2.88 -10.04 1.07
CA ASP A 194 1.54 -10.63 1.09
C ASP A 194 0.85 -10.38 2.45
N THR A 195 1.63 -10.38 3.54
CA THR A 195 1.16 -9.98 4.88
C THR A 195 0.68 -8.54 4.92
N LEU A 196 1.44 -7.63 4.30
CA LEU A 196 1.02 -6.24 4.17
C LEU A 196 -0.23 -6.13 3.30
N PHE A 197 -0.32 -6.81 2.17
CA PHE A 197 -1.54 -6.80 1.35
C PHE A 197 -2.77 -7.31 2.11
N GLY A 198 -2.61 -8.34 2.94
CA GLY A 198 -3.70 -8.83 3.80
C GLY A 198 -4.13 -7.77 4.82
N LEU A 199 -3.15 -7.11 5.47
CA LEU A 199 -3.40 -6.00 6.37
C LEU A 199 -4.11 -4.84 5.65
N TRP A 200 -3.60 -4.44 4.48
CA TRP A 200 -4.15 -3.34 3.69
C TRP A 200 -5.56 -3.63 3.23
N PHE A 201 -5.84 -4.85 2.79
CA PHE A 201 -7.17 -5.27 2.39
C PHE A 201 -8.18 -4.98 3.50
N ILE A 202 -7.89 -5.38 4.73
CA ILE A 202 -8.77 -5.17 5.88
C ILE A 202 -8.86 -3.68 6.24
N LEU A 203 -7.74 -2.97 6.33
CA LEU A 203 -7.74 -1.54 6.69
C LEU A 203 -8.42 -0.66 5.62
N VAL A 204 -8.31 -1.02 4.35
CA VAL A 204 -8.94 -0.30 3.26
C VAL A 204 -10.41 -0.62 3.15
N LEU A 205 -10.84 -1.86 3.43
CA LEU A 205 -12.26 -2.20 3.53
C LEU A 205 -12.98 -1.31 4.55
N ILE A 206 -12.37 -1.11 5.74
CA ILE A 206 -12.92 -0.20 6.76
C ILE A 206 -13.06 1.22 6.20
N LYS A 207 -12.05 1.71 5.45
CA LYS A 207 -12.07 3.05 4.86
C LYS A 207 -13.14 3.19 3.78
N LEU A 208 -13.28 2.19 2.91
CA LEU A 208 -14.29 2.15 1.86
C LEU A 208 -15.71 2.11 2.43
N ALA A 209 -15.93 1.32 3.48
CA ALA A 209 -17.21 1.30 4.20
C ALA A 209 -17.56 2.68 4.77
N ALA A 210 -16.57 3.39 5.34
CA ALA A 210 -16.79 4.74 5.85
C ALA A 210 -17.07 5.76 4.73
N PHE A 211 -16.42 5.64 3.57
CA PHE A 211 -16.73 6.47 2.41
C PHE A 211 -18.18 6.29 1.96
N ILE A 212 -18.65 5.05 1.86
CA ILE A 212 -20.04 4.73 1.52
C ILE A 212 -20.99 5.28 2.60
N TRP A 213 -20.65 5.11 3.88
CA TRP A 213 -21.48 5.56 5.01
C TRP A 213 -21.72 7.08 5.01
N VAL A 214 -20.71 7.88 4.63
CA VAL A 214 -20.84 9.35 4.53
C VAL A 214 -21.35 9.78 3.14
N GLY A 215 -21.68 8.84 2.26
CA GLY A 215 -22.22 9.14 0.93
C GLY A 215 -21.19 9.72 -0.05
N LEU A 216 -19.90 9.44 0.16
CA LEU A 216 -18.87 9.80 -0.83
C LEU A 216 -19.04 8.97 -2.10
N ASP A 217 -19.02 9.65 -3.25
CA ASP A 217 -19.03 8.99 -4.55
C ASP A 217 -17.73 8.17 -4.71
N LEU A 218 -17.90 6.86 -4.94
CA LEU A 218 -16.78 5.97 -5.21
C LEU A 218 -16.18 6.17 -6.60
N GLN A 219 -16.76 7.03 -7.43
CA GLN A 219 -16.26 7.34 -8.77
C GLN A 219 -16.18 6.11 -9.66
N LEU A 220 -17.23 5.29 -9.63
CA LEU A 220 -17.29 3.99 -10.32
C LEU A 220 -16.93 4.07 -11.81
N ILE A 221 -17.36 5.14 -12.49
CA ILE A 221 -17.05 5.34 -13.91
C ILE A 221 -15.55 5.44 -14.19
N HIS A 222 -14.77 6.05 -13.29
CA HIS A 222 -13.34 6.27 -13.50
C HIS A 222 -12.53 4.98 -13.36
N HIS A 223 -13.10 3.96 -12.72
CA HIS A 223 -12.47 2.65 -12.60
C HIS A 223 -12.33 1.97 -13.95
N LEU A 224 -13.26 2.18 -14.89
CA LEU A 224 -13.25 1.49 -16.19
C LEU A 224 -11.97 1.73 -16.99
N TRP A 225 -11.42 2.94 -16.92
CA TRP A 225 -10.21 3.31 -17.66
C TRP A 225 -8.96 3.35 -16.78
N LEU A 226 -9.09 3.65 -15.48
CA LEU A 226 -7.94 3.67 -14.57
C LEU A 226 -7.51 2.29 -14.09
N LEU A 227 -8.42 1.32 -14.02
CA LEU A 227 -8.10 -0.05 -13.61
C LEU A 227 -7.17 -0.74 -14.63
N PRO A 228 -7.39 -0.65 -15.96
CA PRO A 228 -6.42 -1.10 -16.95
C PRO A 228 -5.04 -0.43 -16.82
N CYS A 229 -5.00 0.88 -16.59
CA CYS A 229 -3.74 1.61 -16.35
C CYS A 229 -3.01 1.07 -15.11
N ALA A 230 -3.72 0.95 -13.99
CA ALA A 230 -3.17 0.39 -12.77
C ALA A 230 -2.76 -1.09 -12.93
N ALA A 231 -3.48 -1.86 -13.74
CA ALA A 231 -3.16 -3.25 -14.04
C ALA A 231 -1.85 -3.37 -14.84
N ALA A 232 -1.64 -2.52 -15.85
CA ALA A 232 -0.39 -2.47 -16.59
C ALA A 232 0.81 -2.21 -15.65
N GLY A 233 0.66 -1.21 -14.77
CA GLY A 233 1.61 -0.94 -13.69
C GLY A 233 1.83 -2.14 -12.78
N HIS A 234 0.74 -2.75 -12.32
CA HIS A 234 0.75 -3.91 -11.43
C HIS A 234 1.56 -5.09 -12.01
N VAL A 235 1.35 -5.39 -13.28
CA VAL A 235 2.10 -6.46 -13.97
C VAL A 235 3.59 -6.15 -14.05
N ILE A 236 3.96 -4.90 -14.32
CA ILE A 236 5.38 -4.47 -14.31
C ILE A 236 5.96 -4.59 -12.91
N GLY A 237 5.23 -4.16 -11.88
CA GLY A 237 5.69 -4.18 -10.50
C GLY A 237 5.84 -5.59 -9.96
N LEU A 238 4.98 -6.56 -10.33
CA LEU A 238 5.19 -7.97 -10.00
C LEU A 238 6.55 -8.50 -10.50
N ARG A 239 6.90 -8.20 -11.76
CA ARG A 239 8.21 -8.57 -12.33
C ARG A 239 9.37 -7.85 -11.65
N PHE A 240 9.18 -6.57 -11.31
CA PHE A 240 10.17 -5.79 -10.58
C PHE A 240 10.42 -6.36 -9.19
N HIS A 241 9.37 -6.76 -8.47
CA HIS A 241 9.49 -7.36 -7.16
C HIS A 241 10.32 -8.65 -7.19
N GLU A 242 10.10 -9.53 -8.17
CA GLU A 242 10.91 -10.75 -8.32
C GLU A 242 12.39 -10.45 -8.56
N ARG A 243 12.71 -9.35 -9.26
CA ARG A 243 14.10 -8.91 -9.48
C ARG A 243 14.69 -8.31 -8.21
N ILE A 244 13.97 -7.45 -7.48
CA ILE A 244 14.47 -6.83 -6.25
C ILE A 244 14.59 -7.83 -5.08
N MET A 245 13.82 -8.92 -5.10
CA MET A 245 14.04 -10.03 -4.15
C MET A 245 15.39 -10.72 -4.37
N LYS A 246 15.97 -10.63 -5.57
CA LYS A 246 17.27 -11.20 -5.95
C LYS A 246 18.43 -10.20 -5.89
N ALA A 247 18.16 -8.90 -5.79
CA ALA A 247 19.16 -7.85 -5.84
C ALA A 247 18.97 -6.84 -4.69
N GLU A 248 20.06 -6.39 -4.07
CA GLU A 248 20.03 -5.25 -3.15
C GLU A 248 20.36 -3.98 -3.93
N THR A 249 19.38 -3.09 -4.17
CA THR A 249 19.64 -1.86 -4.92
C THR A 249 19.21 -0.60 -4.15
N PRO A 250 20.10 -0.05 -3.28
CA PRO A 250 19.83 1.20 -2.55
C PRO A 250 19.65 2.43 -3.47
N VAL A 251 20.22 2.39 -4.67
CA VAL A 251 20.11 3.50 -5.65
C VAL A 251 18.65 3.78 -6.05
N PHE A 252 17.83 2.73 -6.19
CA PHE A 252 16.43 2.87 -6.54
C PHE A 252 15.65 3.65 -5.48
N PHE A 253 15.80 3.27 -4.22
CA PHE A 253 15.11 3.94 -3.10
C PHE A 253 15.57 5.38 -2.95
N ARG A 254 16.87 5.67 -3.13
CA ARG A 254 17.38 7.03 -3.10
C ARG A 254 16.77 7.91 -4.21
N LEU A 255 16.70 7.42 -5.43
CA LEU A 255 16.09 8.14 -6.56
C LEU A 255 14.61 8.40 -6.31
N LEU A 256 13.88 7.38 -5.85
CA LEU A 256 12.48 7.49 -5.45
C LEU A 256 12.30 8.59 -4.38
N GLY A 257 13.16 8.61 -3.36
CA GLY A 257 13.19 9.65 -2.34
C GLY A 257 13.38 11.05 -2.93
N ILE A 258 14.34 11.25 -3.83
CA ILE A 258 14.58 12.58 -4.46
C ILE A 258 13.33 13.06 -5.21
N VAL A 259 12.73 12.21 -6.04
CA VAL A 259 11.54 12.58 -6.82
C VAL A 259 10.37 12.96 -5.91
N LEU A 260 10.12 12.18 -4.85
CA LEU A 260 9.06 12.48 -3.89
C LEU A 260 9.30 13.78 -3.14
N LEU A 261 10.56 14.07 -2.78
CA LEU A 261 10.91 15.31 -2.09
C LEU A 261 10.54 16.51 -2.96
N ILE A 262 10.97 16.50 -4.23
CA ILE A 262 10.65 17.56 -5.20
C ILE A 262 9.13 17.74 -5.31
N VAL A 263 8.40 16.65 -5.53
CA VAL A 263 6.94 16.66 -5.69
C VAL A 263 6.24 17.20 -4.44
N SER A 264 6.67 16.76 -3.26
CA SER A 264 6.12 17.24 -1.99
C SER A 264 6.42 18.72 -1.73
N SER A 265 7.61 19.19 -2.10
CA SER A 265 7.97 20.61 -1.99
C SER A 265 7.15 21.48 -2.93
N VAL A 266 7.00 21.07 -4.20
CA VAL A 266 6.17 21.80 -5.18
C VAL A 266 4.70 21.81 -4.73
N GLY A 267 4.17 20.67 -4.28
CA GLY A 267 2.80 20.57 -3.79
C GLY A 267 2.54 21.39 -2.52
N MET A 268 3.52 21.48 -1.62
CA MET A 268 3.40 22.34 -0.44
C MET A 268 3.31 23.82 -0.83
N VAL A 269 4.09 24.25 -1.83
CA VAL A 269 4.02 25.63 -2.34
C VAL A 269 2.66 25.91 -2.96
N SER A 270 2.09 24.98 -3.74
CA SER A 270 0.77 25.18 -4.35
C SER A 270 -0.38 25.23 -3.35
N VAL A 271 -0.23 24.62 -2.17
CA VAL A 271 -1.24 24.70 -1.10
C VAL A 271 -1.15 26.01 -0.31
N LEU A 272 0.02 26.65 -0.29
CA LEU A 272 0.27 27.91 0.43
C LEU A 272 0.00 29.17 -0.38
N LEU A 273 -0.01 29.06 -1.71
CA LEU A 273 -0.32 30.14 -2.66
C LEU A 273 -1.81 30.15 -3.01
#